data_AF-G9K7Z4-F1
#
_entry.id   AF-G9K7Z4-F1
#
_cell.length_a   1.000
_cell.length_b   1.000
_cell.length_c   1.000
_cell.angle_alpha   90.00
_cell.angle_beta   90.00
_cell.angle_gamma   90.00
#
_symmetry.space_group_name_H-M   'P 1'
#
loop_
_entity.id
_entity.type
_entity.pdbx_description
1 polymer ?
#
loop_
_entity_poly.entity_id
_entity_poly.type
_entity_poly.pdbx_seq_one_letter_code
_entity_poly.pdbx_strand_id
1 'polypeptide(L)' 'TWLTLPVALLETMFGVKVIITGDAFVPGERSVIIMNHRTRMDWLFLWNCLMRYSYLRLEKICLKASLKSVPGFG' A
#
# COMPACT_ATOMS: atom_id res chain seq x y z
N THR A 1 -10.41 8.06 -4.20
CA THR A 1 -9.87 8.76 -2.99
C THR A 1 -8.41 9.05 -3.24
N TRP A 2 -7.72 9.91 -2.49
CA TRP A 2 -6.28 10.14 -2.73
C TRP A 2 -5.44 8.85 -2.63
N LEU A 3 -5.91 7.86 -1.87
CA LEU A 3 -5.28 6.54 -1.73
C LEU A 3 -5.20 5.74 -3.04
N THR A 4 -6.04 6.04 -4.05
CA THR A 4 -5.95 5.39 -5.37
C THR A 4 -4.87 6.01 -6.26
N LEU A 5 -4.28 7.15 -5.86
CA LEU A 5 -3.27 7.86 -6.64
C LEU A 5 -2.03 7.00 -6.88
N PRO A 6 -1.48 6.25 -5.91
CA PRO A 6 -0.36 5.34 -6.16
C PRO A 6 -0.61 4.27 -7.20
N VAL A 7 -1.84 3.76 -7.28
CA VAL A 7 -2.19 2.77 -8.30
C VAL A 7 -2.22 3.43 -9.68
N ALA A 8 -2.85 4.59 -9.81
CA ALA A 8 -2.85 5.35 -11.05
C ALA A 8 -1.43 5.77 -11.47
N LEU A 9 -0.58 6.18 -10.53
CA LEU A 9 0.78 6.59 -10.80
C LEU A 9 1.62 5.41 -11.32
N LEU A 10 1.57 4.26 -10.64
CA LEU A 10 2.33 3.07 -11.05
C LEU A 10 1.80 2.51 -12.38
N GLU A 11 0.51 2.19 -12.45
CA GLU A 11 -0.03 1.40 -13.57
C GLU A 11 -0.34 2.27 -14.79
N THR A 12 -0.93 3.46 -14.59
CA THR A 12 -1.36 4.31 -15.70
C THR A 12 -0.25 5.25 -16.17
N MET A 13 0.46 5.93 -15.26
CA MET A 13 1.48 6.91 -15.66
C MET A 13 2.83 6.26 -15.99
N PHE A 14 3.28 5.30 -15.18
CA PHE A 14 4.56 4.63 -15.38
C PHE A 14 4.46 3.30 -16.15
N GLY A 15 3.25 2.83 -16.48
CA GLY A 15 3.05 1.59 -17.23
C GLY A 15 3.53 0.34 -16.48
N VAL A 16 3.64 0.40 -15.15
CA VAL A 16 4.12 -0.71 -14.33
C VAL A 16 3.04 -1.79 -14.28
N LYS A 17 3.39 -3.01 -14.68
CA LYS A 17 2.54 -4.18 -14.51
C LYS A 17 2.74 -4.78 -13.12
N VAL A 18 1.76 -4.62 -12.23
CA VAL A 18 1.78 -5.25 -10.89
C VAL A 18 1.12 -6.62 -10.94
N ILE A 19 1.90 -7.66 -10.63
CA ILE A 19 1.44 -9.05 -10.53
C ILE A 19 1.36 -9.44 -9.05
N ILE A 20 0.22 -9.99 -8.63
CA ILE A 20 -0.05 -10.39 -7.25
C ILE A 20 -0.45 -11.86 -7.28
N THR A 21 0.20 -12.67 -6.44
CA THR A 21 0.00 -14.12 -6.35
C THR A 21 -0.08 -14.54 -4.89
N GLY A 22 -0.82 -15.62 -4.63
CA GLY A 22 -1.01 -16.17 -3.29
C GLY A 22 -2.48 -16.15 -2.87
N ASP A 23 -2.71 -16.43 -1.58
CA ASP A 23 -4.06 -16.52 -1.03
C ASP A 23 -4.69 -15.13 -0.81
N ALA A 24 -6.03 -15.09 -0.86
CA ALA A 24 -6.79 -13.89 -0.58
C ALA A 24 -6.82 -13.58 0.93
N PHE A 25 -7.00 -12.30 1.28
CA PHE A 25 -7.19 -11.90 2.67
C PHE A 25 -8.55 -12.38 3.19
N VAL A 26 -8.60 -12.81 4.44
CA VAL A 26 -9.86 -13.17 5.12
C VAL A 26 -10.58 -11.90 5.56
N PRO A 27 -11.81 -11.62 5.06
CA PRO A 27 -12.55 -10.43 5.46
C PRO A 27 -12.88 -10.44 6.96
N GLY A 28 -12.71 -9.29 7.62
CA GLY A 28 -13.05 -9.13 9.04
C GLY A 28 -11.95 -9.49 10.03
N GLU A 29 -10.86 -10.11 9.57
CA GLU A 29 -9.70 -10.42 10.42
C GLU A 29 -8.68 -9.28 10.46
N ARG A 30 -7.98 -9.17 11.60
CA ARG A 30 -6.86 -8.24 11.75
C ARG A 30 -5.59 -8.93 11.28
N SER A 31 -5.01 -8.44 10.19
CA SER A 31 -3.78 -8.98 9.62
C SER A 31 -2.58 -8.06 9.90
N VAL A 32 -1.41 -8.66 10.13
CA VAL A 32 -0.12 -7.96 10.12
C VAL A 32 0.60 -8.32 8.83
N ILE A 33 0.88 -7.33 8.00
CA ILE A 33 1.59 -7.52 6.73
C ILE A 33 3.06 -7.18 6.95
N ILE A 34 3.93 -8.17 6.73
CA ILE A 34 5.38 -8.01 6.78
C ILE A 34 5.89 -8.05 5.35
N MET A 35 6.69 -7.05 4.97
CA MET A 35 7.24 -6.93 3.63
C MET A 35 8.71 -6.55 3.66
N ASN A 36 9.44 -7.02 2.66
CA ASN A 36 10.79 -6.55 2.40
C ASN A 36 10.73 -5.07 2.00
N HIS A 37 11.54 -4.23 2.65
CA HIS A 37 11.55 -2.79 2.40
C HIS A 37 12.86 -2.36 1.69
N ARG A 38 12.92 -2.55 0.37
CA ARG A 38 14.09 -2.24 -0.44
C ARG A 38 14.12 -0.78 -0.88
N THR A 39 12.95 -0.15 -1.07
CA THR A 39 12.85 1.21 -1.59
C THR A 39 11.81 2.04 -0.86
N ARG A 40 11.96 3.37 -0.94
CA ARG A 40 10.94 4.31 -0.42
C ARG A 40 9.59 4.22 -1.14
N MET A 41 9.48 3.46 -2.22
CA MET A 41 8.24 3.31 -3.01
C MET A 41 7.49 2.02 -2.72
N ASP A 42 7.96 1.17 -1.80
CA ASP A 42 7.37 -0.16 -1.59
C ASP A 42 5.90 -0.10 -1.13
N TRP A 43 5.51 0.98 -0.45
CA TRP A 43 4.12 1.24 -0.07
C TRP A 43 3.18 1.44 -1.26
N LEU A 44 3.67 1.89 -2.43
CA LEU A 44 2.86 1.99 -3.65
C LEU A 44 2.41 0.59 -4.15
N PHE A 45 3.26 -0.42 -3.96
CA PHE A 45 2.92 -1.82 -4.27
C PHE A 45 1.97 -2.41 -3.24
N LEU A 46 2.12 -2.07 -1.95
CA LEU A 46 1.18 -2.46 -0.90
C LEU A 46 -0.23 -2.01 -1.24
N TRP A 47 -0.40 -0.74 -1.62
CA TRP A 47 -1.70 -0.17 -1.91
C TRP A 47 -2.35 -0.76 -3.16
N ASN A 48 -1.57 -1.13 -4.18
CA ASN A 48 -2.07 -1.93 -5.30
C ASN A 48 -2.68 -3.27 -4.83
N CYS A 49 -2.01 -3.95 -3.89
CA CYS A 49 -2.49 -5.19 -3.33
C CYS A 49 -3.76 -5.01 -2.50
N LEU A 50 -3.75 -4.04 -1.58
CA LEU A 50 -4.90 -3.76 -0.73
C LEU A 50 -6.11 -3.28 -1.54
N MET A 51 -5.93 -2.55 -2.65
CA MET A 51 -7.04 -2.18 -3.52
C MET A 51 -7.74 -3.38 -4.17
N ARG A 52 -7.01 -4.43 -4.52
CA ARG A 52 -7.53 -5.58 -5.26
C ARG A 52 -8.06 -6.69 -4.35
N TYR A 53 -7.45 -6.84 -3.17
CA TYR A 53 -7.69 -8.00 -2.32
C TYR A 53 -8.09 -7.65 -0.88
N SER A 54 -8.15 -6.36 -0.49
CA SER A 54 -8.48 -5.95 0.89
C SER A 54 -9.13 -4.57 0.95
N TYR A 55 -9.07 -3.91 2.13
CA TYR A 55 -9.57 -2.57 2.36
C TYR A 55 -8.43 -1.57 2.51
N LEU A 56 -8.22 -0.74 1.48
CA LEU A 56 -7.25 0.36 1.46
C LEU A 56 -7.57 1.52 2.42
N ARG A 57 -8.57 1.41 3.30
CA ARG A 57 -8.87 2.50 4.26
C ARG A 57 -8.61 2.11 5.70
N LEU A 58 -8.29 0.85 5.93
CA LEU A 58 -8.17 0.27 7.27
C LEU A 58 -6.71 -0.02 7.64
N GLU A 59 -5.78 0.16 6.71
CA GLU A 59 -4.37 -0.06 6.96
C GLU A 59 -3.80 0.95 7.96
N LYS A 60 -2.90 0.45 8.81
CA LYS A 60 -2.07 1.26 9.70
C LYS A 60 -0.63 0.93 9.40
N ILE A 61 0.15 1.94 9.05
CA ILE A 61 1.56 1.76 8.67
C ILE A 61 2.43 2.28 9.81
N CYS A 62 3.40 1.48 10.23
CA CYS A 62 4.41 1.92 11.19
C CYS A 62 5.41 2.86 10.48
N LEU A 63 5.40 4.14 10.87
CA LEU A 63 6.28 5.16 10.32
C LEU A 63 7.35 5.58 11.32
N LYS A 64 8.50 6.05 10.81
CA LYS A 64 9.53 6.68 11.65
C LYS A 64 8.99 7.96 12.28
N ALA A 65 9.38 8.24 13.52
CA ALA A 65 8.92 9.41 14.26
C ALA A 65 9.16 10.74 13.53
N SER A 66 10.26 10.85 12.77
CA SER A 66 10.59 12.05 11.98
C SER A 66 9.58 12.37 10.88
N LEU A 67 8.76 11.41 10.45
CA LEU A 67 7.72 11.63 9.43
C LEU A 67 6.46 12.27 10.02
N LYS A 68 6.27 12.25 11.34
CA LYS A 68 5.09 12.83 12.00
C LYS A 68 4.95 14.34 11.76
N SER A 69 6.04 15.03 11.44
CA SER A 69 6.02 16.47 11.15
C SER A 69 5.79 16.80 9.66
N VAL A 70 5.71 15.80 8.78
CA VAL A 70 5.55 16.02 7.33
C VAL A 70 4.06 15.97 6.97
N PRO A 71 3.48 17.07 6.43
CA PRO A 71 2.07 17.08 6.07
C PRO A 71 1.79 16.07 4.95
N GLY A 72 0.70 15.32 5.10
CA GLY A 72 0.24 14.31 4.13
C GLY A 72 0.84 12.92 4.30
N PHE A 73 1.88 12.75 5.12
CA PHE A 73 2.50 11.45 5.42
C PHE A 73 2.43 11.13 6.91
N GLY A 74 1.23 10.81 7.41
CA GLY A 74 0.99 10.46 8.82
C GLY A 74 -0.08 11.32 9.46
#